data_AF-A0A1I6SFM6-F1
#
_entry.id   AF-A0A1I6SFM6-F1
#
_cell.length_a   1.000
_cell.length_b   1.000
_cell.length_c   1.000
_cell.angle_alpha   90.00
_cell.angle_beta   90.00
_cell.angle_gamma   90.00
#
_symmetry.space_group_name_H-M   'P 1'
#
loop_
_entity.id
_entity.type
_entity.pdbx_description
1 polymer ?
#
loop_
_entity_poly.entity_id
_entity_poly.type
_entity_poly.pdbx_seq_one_letter_code
_entity_poly.pdbx_strand_id
1 'polypeptide(L)'
;MVTQIDLQIAMQNQDLLNEFGVRIPEYYLYLPDDTPLSPRDIAELFEVSEKTARYWFNPGLNHGRLVSNHPTRNTVSGKELKDWLWKRDFPKMMRDKNFLKAIDIIHSK
;
A
#
# COMPACT_ATOMS: atom_id res chain seq x y z
N MET A 1 -9.75 14.69 5.96
CA MET A 1 -9.61 13.23 6.09
C MET A 1 -8.84 12.81 4.87
N VAL A 2 -7.68 12.18 5.05
CA VAL A 2 -6.79 11.83 3.93
C VAL A 2 -7.26 10.47 3.40
N THR A 3 -7.49 10.41 2.10
CA THR A 3 -8.26 9.39 1.37
C THR A 3 -7.38 8.63 0.38
N GLN A 4 -7.96 7.68 -0.37
CA GLN A 4 -7.29 7.02 -1.50
C GLN A 4 -6.70 8.02 -2.52
N ILE A 5 -7.31 9.20 -2.64
CA ILE A 5 -6.83 10.27 -3.52
C ILE A 5 -5.41 10.68 -3.10
N ASP A 6 -5.12 10.71 -1.79
CA ASP A 6 -3.82 11.13 -1.29
C ASP A 6 -2.71 10.11 -1.56
N LEU A 7 -3.02 8.81 -1.64
CA LEU A 7 -2.05 7.81 -2.11
C LEU A 7 -1.72 8.05 -3.59
N GLN A 8 -2.73 8.30 -4.42
CA GLN A 8 -2.54 8.53 -5.84
C GLN A 8 -1.77 9.84 -6.09
N ILE A 9 -2.10 10.89 -5.34
CA ILE A 9 -1.36 12.17 -5.34
C ILE A 9 0.08 11.95 -4.87
N ALA A 10 0.30 11.18 -3.80
CA ALA A 10 1.64 10.91 -3.28
C ALA A 10 2.48 10.12 -4.29
N MET A 11 1.90 9.13 -4.98
CA MET A 11 2.56 8.41 -6.06
C MET A 11 2.92 9.31 -7.25
N GLN A 12 2.07 10.28 -7.58
CA GLN A 12 2.33 11.24 -8.67
C GLN A 12 3.36 12.32 -8.32
N ASN A 13 3.65 12.53 -7.03
CA ASN A 13 4.55 13.56 -6.52
C ASN A 13 5.80 12.96 -5.83
N GLN A 14 6.26 11.79 -6.30
CA GLN A 14 7.37 11.07 -5.67
C GLN A 14 8.64 11.92 -5.55
N ASP A 15 8.99 12.71 -6.56
CA ASP A 15 10.18 13.57 -6.53
C ASP A 15 10.11 14.58 -5.38
N LEU A 16 8.95 15.22 -5.21
CA LEU A 16 8.72 16.15 -4.11
C LEU A 16 8.81 15.43 -2.76
N LEU A 17 8.23 14.24 -2.62
CA LEU A 17 8.31 13.47 -1.39
C LEU A 17 9.75 13.08 -1.05
N ASN A 18 10.54 12.69 -2.05
CA ASN A 18 11.96 12.42 -1.90
C ASN A 18 12.74 13.65 -1.43
N GLU A 19 12.43 14.84 -1.96
CA GLU A 19 13.03 16.11 -1.51
C GLU A 19 12.74 16.40 -0.03
N PHE A 20 11.56 16.02 0.46
CA PHE A 20 11.21 16.11 1.87
C PHE A 20 11.77 14.97 2.74
N GLY A 21 12.56 14.05 2.17
CA GLY A 21 13.09 12.88 2.86
C GLY A 21 12.02 11.86 3.23
N VAL A 22 10.85 11.93 2.58
CA VAL A 22 9.73 11.03 2.79
C VAL A 22 9.90 9.83 1.87
N ARG A 23 10.08 8.65 2.44
CA ARG A 23 10.21 7.41 1.67
C ARG A 23 8.91 6.63 1.65
N ILE A 24 8.23 6.62 0.50
CA ILE A 24 7.13 5.69 0.25
C ILE A 24 7.68 4.29 -0.05
N PRO A 25 7.05 3.23 0.47
CA PRO A 25 7.44 1.87 0.10
C PRO A 25 7.34 1.62 -1.42
N GLU A 26 8.38 1.02 -1.99
CA GLU A 26 8.58 0.90 -3.44
C GLU A 26 7.46 0.13 -4.16
N TYR A 27 6.81 -0.82 -3.48
CA TYR A 27 5.69 -1.58 -4.05
C TYR A 27 4.46 -0.72 -4.37
N TYR A 28 4.30 0.48 -3.80
CA TYR A 28 3.23 1.39 -4.25
C TYR A 28 3.47 1.88 -5.68
N LEU A 29 4.73 2.03 -6.06
CA LEU A 29 5.16 2.61 -7.33
C LEU A 29 5.28 1.55 -8.44
N TYR A 30 5.93 0.43 -8.12
CA TYR A 30 6.35 -0.53 -9.14
C TYR A 30 5.41 -1.71 -9.33
N LEU A 31 4.47 -1.95 -8.43
CA LEU A 31 3.48 -3.02 -8.60
C LEU A 31 2.33 -2.52 -9.48
N PRO A 32 2.10 -3.05 -10.70
CA PRO A 32 0.96 -2.63 -11.51
C PRO A 32 -0.37 -3.03 -10.86
N ASP A 33 -1.37 -2.15 -10.97
CA ASP A 33 -2.65 -2.29 -10.29
C ASP A 33 -3.45 -3.53 -10.72
N ASP A 34 -3.27 -3.97 -11.96
CA ASP A 34 -3.91 -5.12 -12.59
C ASP A 34 -3.16 -6.45 -12.40
N THR A 35 -1.98 -6.42 -11.78
CA THR A 35 -1.17 -7.62 -11.58
C THR A 35 -1.89 -8.61 -10.66
N PRO A 36 -2.18 -9.84 -11.11
CA PRO A 36 -2.73 -10.87 -10.25
C PRO A 36 -1.63 -11.42 -9.32
N LEU A 37 -1.90 -11.44 -8.03
CA LEU A 37 -0.95 -11.88 -7.00
C LEU A 37 -1.56 -13.00 -6.16
N SER A 38 -0.89 -14.14 -6.17
CA SER A 38 -1.11 -15.26 -5.25
C SER A 38 -0.35 -15.04 -3.93
N PRO A 39 -0.65 -15.83 -2.86
CA PRO A 39 0.13 -15.79 -1.63
C PRO A 39 1.62 -16.03 -1.83
N ARG A 40 2.00 -16.77 -2.87
CA ARG A 40 3.41 -16.99 -3.20
C ARG A 40 4.06 -15.72 -3.73
N ASP A 41 3.43 -15.05 -4.67
CA ASP A 41 3.94 -13.79 -5.23
C ASP A 41 4.05 -12.71 -4.15
N ILE A 42 3.05 -12.66 -3.25
CA ILE A 42 3.08 -11.79 -2.08
C ILE A 42 4.24 -12.15 -1.14
N ALA A 43 4.47 -13.43 -0.88
CA ALA A 43 5.60 -13.87 -0.05
C ALA A 43 6.95 -13.46 -0.63
N GLU A 44 7.12 -13.59 -1.93
CA GLU A 44 8.33 -13.16 -2.64
C GLU A 44 8.50 -11.63 -2.58
N LEU A 45 7.43 -10.86 -2.80
CA LEU A 45 7.45 -9.38 -2.75
C LEU A 45 7.86 -8.81 -1.38
N PHE A 46 7.48 -9.47 -0.29
CA PHE A 46 7.73 -9.00 1.08
C PHE A 46 8.80 -9.80 1.81
N GLU A 47 9.47 -10.73 1.14
CA GLU A 47 10.47 -11.63 1.72
C GLU A 47 9.95 -12.35 2.99
N VAL A 48 8.71 -12.82 2.94
CA VAL A 48 8.06 -13.57 4.03
C VAL A 48 7.71 -14.99 3.59
N SER A 49 7.40 -15.87 4.53
CA SER A 49 6.91 -17.21 4.18
C SER A 49 5.55 -17.15 3.48
N GLU A 50 5.30 -18.08 2.54
CA GLU A 50 3.98 -18.22 1.90
C GLU A 50 2.86 -18.46 2.93
N LYS A 51 3.16 -19.15 4.03
CA LYS A 51 2.23 -19.32 5.15
C LYS A 51 1.83 -17.97 5.77
N THR A 52 2.79 -17.06 5.94
CA THR A 52 2.54 -15.70 6.43
C THR A 52 1.67 -14.93 5.44
N ALA A 53 1.98 -14.98 4.16
CA ALA A 53 1.18 -14.31 3.12
C ALA A 53 -0.25 -14.87 3.04
N ARG A 54 -0.44 -16.20 3.16
CA ARG A 54 -1.77 -16.84 3.26
C ARG A 54 -2.55 -16.34 4.47
N TYR A 55 -1.87 -16.11 5.59
CA TYR A 55 -2.51 -15.61 6.81
C TYR A 55 -3.11 -14.21 6.60
N TRP A 56 -2.63 -13.43 5.62
CA TRP A 56 -3.16 -12.10 5.33
C TRP A 56 -4.62 -12.12 4.82
N PHE A 57 -5.06 -13.25 4.26
CA PHE A 57 -6.44 -13.46 3.79
C PHE A 57 -7.40 -13.90 4.91
N ASN A 58 -6.89 -14.21 6.11
CA ASN A 58 -7.71 -14.72 7.21
C ASN A 58 -8.43 -13.59 7.97
N PRO A 59 -9.68 -13.82 8.42
CA PRO A 59 -10.33 -12.92 9.36
C PRO A 59 -9.60 -12.95 10.71
N GLY A 60 -9.16 -11.79 11.21
CA GLY A 60 -8.48 -11.68 12.52
C GLY A 60 -7.27 -10.76 12.59
N LEU A 61 -6.86 -10.14 11.48
CA LEU A 61 -5.78 -9.15 11.48
C LEU A 61 -6.26 -7.79 12.00
N ASN A 62 -5.38 -7.09 12.72
CA ASN A 62 -5.67 -5.78 13.33
C ASN A 62 -6.14 -4.71 12.32
N HIS A 63 -5.79 -4.85 11.03
CA HIS A 63 -6.16 -3.92 9.95
C HIS A 63 -7.13 -4.57 8.94
N GLY A 64 -7.77 -5.68 9.34
CA GLY A 64 -8.72 -6.44 8.53
C GLY A 64 -8.04 -7.45 7.59
N ARG A 65 -8.83 -8.37 7.03
CA ARG A 65 -8.34 -9.35 6.05
C ARG A 65 -8.10 -8.70 4.69
N LEU A 66 -7.12 -9.23 3.95
CA LEU A 66 -6.95 -8.98 2.53
C LEU A 66 -8.07 -9.68 1.77
N VAL A 67 -8.96 -8.90 1.15
CA VAL A 67 -10.14 -9.43 0.46
C VAL A 67 -9.78 -9.75 -0.99
N SER A 68 -9.92 -11.01 -1.37
CA SER A 68 -9.78 -11.49 -2.75
C SER A 68 -11.14 -11.47 -3.44
N ASN A 69 -11.29 -10.66 -4.49
CA ASN A 69 -12.46 -10.72 -5.38
C ASN A 69 -12.32 -11.78 -6.48
N HIS A 70 -11.15 -12.41 -6.63
CA HIS A 70 -10.89 -13.43 -7.63
C HIS A 70 -11.56 -14.78 -7.29
N PRO A 71 -12.05 -15.55 -8.30
CA PRO A 71 -12.74 -16.84 -8.08
C PRO A 71 -11.94 -17.88 -7.28
N THR A 72 -10.61 -17.85 -7.39
CA THR A 72 -9.69 -18.78 -6.69
C THR A 72 -9.52 -18.48 -5.20
N ARG A 73 -10.26 -17.48 -4.66
CA ARG A 73 -10.34 -17.06 -3.25
C ARG A 73 -9.03 -16.68 -2.55
N ASN A 74 -7.89 -16.77 -3.23
CA ASN A 74 -6.56 -16.41 -2.74
C ASN A 74 -5.75 -15.71 -3.84
N THR A 75 -6.38 -14.84 -4.63
CA THR A 75 -5.66 -14.05 -5.63
C THR A 75 -6.21 -12.63 -5.57
N VAL A 76 -5.32 -11.66 -5.45
CA VAL A 76 -5.70 -10.24 -5.41
C VAL A 76 -5.02 -9.49 -6.53
N SER A 77 -5.61 -8.39 -6.95
CA SER A 77 -4.93 -7.44 -7.83
C SER A 77 -3.88 -6.64 -7.05
N GLY A 78 -2.90 -6.08 -7.77
CA GLY A 78 -1.94 -5.16 -7.19
C GLY A 78 -2.63 -3.98 -6.49
N LYS A 79 -3.73 -3.48 -7.06
CA LYS A 79 -4.56 -2.45 -6.45
C LYS A 79 -5.14 -2.88 -5.10
N GLU A 80 -5.75 -4.06 -5.04
CA GLU A 80 -6.35 -4.60 -3.80
C GLU A 80 -5.30 -4.76 -2.69
N LEU A 81 -4.10 -5.22 -3.05
CA LEU A 81 -2.99 -5.33 -2.12
C LEU A 81 -2.52 -3.96 -1.62
N LYS A 82 -2.31 -2.98 -2.51
CA LYS A 82 -1.92 -1.61 -2.13
C LYS A 82 -2.95 -0.97 -1.21
N ASP A 83 -4.24 -1.07 -1.56
CA ASP A 83 -5.34 -0.52 -0.77
C ASP A 83 -5.39 -1.11 0.64
N TRP A 84 -5.10 -2.41 0.77
CA TRP A 84 -5.06 -3.09 2.05
C TRP A 84 -3.83 -2.68 2.88
N LEU A 85 -2.64 -2.64 2.27
CA LEU A 85 -1.40 -2.19 2.92
C LEU A 85 -1.48 -0.73 3.36
N TRP A 86 -2.18 0.11 2.60
CA TRP A 86 -2.37 1.51 2.92
C TRP A 86 -3.00 1.68 4.30
N LYS A 87 -3.98 0.84 4.67
CA LYS A 87 -4.60 0.88 6.01
C LYS A 87 -3.59 0.71 7.16
N ARG A 88 -2.49 0.00 6.90
CA ARG A 88 -1.39 -0.24 7.85
C ARG A 88 -0.34 0.87 7.80
N ASP A 89 0.03 1.31 6.62
CA ASP A 89 1.17 2.22 6.43
C ASP A 89 0.78 3.69 6.56
N PHE A 90 -0.43 4.02 6.14
CA PHE A 90 -0.96 5.38 6.18
C PHE A 90 -0.92 6.01 7.59
N PRO A 91 -1.36 5.34 8.68
CA PRO A 91 -1.26 5.92 10.02
C PRO A 91 0.18 6.20 10.47
N LYS A 92 1.17 5.49 9.91
CA LYS A 92 2.59 5.75 10.18
C LYS A 92 3.08 6.97 9.39
N MET A 93 2.72 7.06 8.11
CA MET A 93 3.06 8.21 7.26
C MET A 93 2.44 9.51 7.79
N MET A 94 1.21 9.47 8.30
CA MET A 94 0.57 10.66 8.90
C MET A 94 1.22 11.17 10.20
N ARG A 95 2.07 10.37 10.84
CA ARG A 95 2.85 10.81 12.00
C ARG A 95 4.17 11.47 11.58
N ASP A 96 4.55 11.32 10.32
CA ASP A 96 5.73 11.95 9.76
C ASP A 96 5.43 13.40 9.41
N LYS A 97 6.13 14.33 10.07
CA LYS A 97 5.99 15.77 9.86
C LYS A 97 6.37 16.17 8.44
N ASN A 98 7.30 15.45 7.81
CA ASN A 98 7.73 15.74 6.44
C ASN A 98 6.67 15.28 5.44
N PHE A 99 6.03 14.13 5.69
CA PHE A 99 4.90 13.66 4.87
C PHE A 99 3.75 14.67 4.90
N LEU A 100 3.37 15.15 6.09
CA LEU A 100 2.31 16.16 6.21
C LEU A 100 2.65 17.46 5.47
N LYS A 101 3.87 17.98 5.63
CA LYS A 101 4.31 19.19 4.92
C LYS A 101 4.28 19.02 3.41
N ALA A 102 4.72 17.88 2.90
CA ALA A 102 4.73 17.62 1.47
C ALA A 102 3.30 17.54 0.93
N ILE A 103 2.40 16.85 1.63
CA ILE A 103 0.98 16.77 1.27
C ILE A 103 0.31 18.15 1.29
N ASP A 104 0.55 18.98 2.31
CA ASP A 104 0.01 20.34 2.38
C ASP A 104 0.46 21.19 1.18
N ILE A 105 1.73 21.09 0.76
CA ILE A 105 2.26 21.79 -0.40
C ILE A 105 1.59 21.32 -1.69
N ILE A 106 1.34 20.00 -1.82
CA ILE A 106 0.68 19.45 -3.00
C ILE A 106 -0.78 19.93 -3.09
N HIS A 107 -1.51 19.98 -1.97
CA HIS A 107 -2.89 20.49 -1.93
C HIS A 107 -2.99 22.01 -2.10
N SER A 108 -1.90 22.74 -1.86
CA SER A 108 -1.84 24.20 -2.02
C SER A 108 -1.48 24.65 -3.44
N LYS A 109 -1.21 23.70 -4.36
CA LYS A 109 -0.94 23.94 -5.79
C LYS A 109 -2.17 23.64 -6.63
#